data_AF-A0A7W1IWC1-F1
#
_entry.id   AF-A0A7W1IWC1-F1
#
_cell.length_a   1.000
_cell.length_b   1.000
_cell.length_c   1.000
_cell.angle_alpha   90.00
_cell.angle_beta   90.00
_cell.angle_gamma   90.00
#
_symmetry.space_group_name_H-M   'P 1'
#
loop_
_entity.id
_entity.type
_entity.pdbx_description
1 polymer ?
#
loop_
_entity_poly.entity_id
_entity_poly.type
_entity_poly.pdbx_seq_one_letter_code
_entity_poly.pdbx_strand_id
1 'polypeptide(L)'
;TTRFYSLSNGRFGHPAQNRAISLREGATLQTFPTDYVFKASNVADISRIIGNAVPPELARRIGKAVLEATAENKAKHFAVGLFDGL
;
A
#
# COMPACT_ATOMS: atom_id res chain seq x y z
N THR A 1 -2.46 5.58 -10.59
CA THR A 1 -2.96 6.70 -11.42
C THR A 1 -3.98 7.49 -10.64
N THR A 2 -4.05 8.82 -10.79
CA THR A 2 -4.79 9.72 -9.89
C THR A 2 -6.19 10.10 -10.38
N ARG A 3 -6.56 9.74 -11.62
CA ARG A 3 -7.88 10.02 -12.22
C ARG A 3 -8.61 8.73 -12.63
N PHE A 4 -8.49 7.68 -11.81
CA PHE A 4 -9.12 6.39 -12.08
C PHE A 4 -10.65 6.42 -12.02
N TYR A 5 -11.24 7.45 -11.43
CA TYR A 5 -12.69 7.64 -11.38
C TYR A 5 -13.27 8.25 -12.68
N SER A 6 -12.45 8.41 -13.73
CA SER A 6 -12.87 8.88 -15.06
C SER A 6 -12.55 7.85 -16.14
N LEU A 7 -13.48 7.66 -17.07
CA LEU A 7 -13.30 6.77 -18.24
C LEU A 7 -12.30 7.33 -19.26
N SER A 8 -12.05 8.65 -19.26
CA SER A 8 -11.17 9.31 -20.22
C SER A 8 -9.67 9.04 -20.01
N ASN A 9 -9.29 8.41 -18.90
CA ASN A 9 -7.90 8.36 -18.45
C ASN A 9 -7.28 6.96 -18.50
N GLY A 10 -7.98 5.98 -19.07
CA GLY A 10 -7.51 4.61 -19.19
C GLY A 10 -8.65 3.59 -19.12
N ARG A 11 -8.31 2.32 -18.91
CA ARG A 11 -9.27 1.22 -18.77
C ARG A 11 -9.82 1.14 -17.34
N PHE A 12 -10.56 2.16 -16.94
CA PHE A 12 -11.13 2.28 -15.59
C PHE A 12 -12.65 2.07 -15.53
N GLY A 13 -13.23 1.49 -16.58
CA GLY A 13 -14.65 1.10 -16.59
C GLY A 13 -14.91 0.00 -15.56
N HIS A 14 -16.03 0.11 -14.85
CA HIS A 14 -16.52 -0.97 -14.01
C HIS A 14 -16.94 -2.16 -14.89
N PRO A 15 -16.59 -3.41 -14.57
CA PRO A 15 -16.78 -4.56 -15.48
C PRO A 15 -18.23 -4.85 -15.85
N ALA A 16 -19.18 -4.50 -14.97
CA ALA A 16 -20.60 -4.79 -15.15
C ALA A 16 -21.51 -3.55 -15.13
N GLN A 17 -20.98 -2.35 -14.87
CA GLN A 17 -21.79 -1.14 -14.68
C GLN A 17 -21.31 -0.05 -15.63
N ASN A 18 -22.23 0.74 -16.20
CA ASN A 18 -21.92 1.81 -17.15
C ASN A 18 -21.37 3.06 -16.45
N ARG A 19 -20.27 2.90 -15.70
CA ARG A 19 -19.56 3.96 -14.98
C ARG A 19 -18.07 3.62 -14.84
N ALA A 20 -17.25 4.59 -14.45
CA ALA A 20 -15.90 4.31 -13.98
C ALA A 20 -15.90 3.65 -12.60
N ILE A 21 -14.75 3.08 -12.21
CA ILE A 21 -14.54 2.59 -10.85
C ILE A 21 -14.64 3.73 -9.83
N SER A 22 -15.29 3.45 -8.71
CA SER A 22 -15.48 4.38 -7.60
C SER A 22 -14.18 4.59 -6.82
N LEU A 23 -14.14 5.66 -6.00
CA LEU A 23 -13.04 5.88 -5.06
C LEU A 23 -12.82 4.67 -4.15
N ARG A 24 -13.90 4.04 -3.66
CA ARG A 24 -13.80 2.90 -2.75
C ARG A 24 -13.27 1.65 -3.45
N GLU A 25 -13.71 1.37 -4.67
CA GLU A 25 -13.17 0.27 -5.47
C GLU A 25 -11.68 0.48 -5.76
N GLY A 26 -11.26 1.71 -6.10
CA GLY A 26 -9.85 2.06 -6.25
C GLY A 26 -9.04 1.87 -4.96
N ALA A 27 -9.61 2.24 -3.81
CA ALA A 27 -8.98 2.01 -2.50
C ALA A 27 -8.83 0.51 -2.19
N THR A 28 -9.85 -0.30 -2.48
CA THR A 28 -9.81 -1.75 -2.32
C THR A 28 -8.72 -2.38 -3.20
N LEU A 29 -8.61 -1.95 -4.46
CA LEU A 29 -7.53 -2.41 -5.36
C LEU A 29 -6.14 -2.04 -4.84
N GLN A 30 -6.02 -0.90 -4.17
CA GLN A 30 -4.82 -0.49 -3.46
C GLN A 30 -4.66 -1.16 -2.10
N THR A 31 -5.50 -2.13 -1.74
CA THR A 31 -5.47 -2.87 -0.46
C THR A 31 -5.67 -2.03 0.79
N PHE A 32 -6.32 -0.86 0.66
CA PHE A 32 -6.74 -0.12 1.85
C PHE A 32 -7.81 -0.90 2.61
N PRO A 33 -7.78 -0.86 3.96
CA PRO A 33 -8.86 -1.38 4.79
C PRO A 33 -10.21 -0.75 4.41
N THR A 34 -11.28 -1.53 4.53
CA THR A 34 -12.64 -1.10 4.18
C THR A 34 -13.12 0.09 5.01
N ASP A 35 -12.65 0.18 6.26
CA ASP A 35 -12.93 1.23 7.24
C ASP A 35 -11.96 2.41 7.18
N TYR A 36 -11.00 2.42 6.25
CA TYR A 36 -10.05 3.53 6.12
C TYR A 36 -10.74 4.82 5.66
N VAL A 37 -10.57 5.89 6.45
CA VAL A 37 -11.15 7.22 6.22
C VAL A 37 -10.15 8.13 5.51
N PHE A 38 -10.45 8.47 4.26
CA PHE A 38 -9.68 9.46 3.50
C PHE A 38 -10.14 10.87 3.86
N LYS A 39 -9.24 11.68 4.43
CA LYS A 39 -9.52 13.07 4.81
C LYS A 39 -9.12 14.02 3.68
N ALA A 40 -10.08 14.44 2.86
CA ALA A 40 -9.90 15.52 1.88
C ALA A 40 -11.23 16.16 1.51
N SER A 41 -11.19 17.36 0.95
CA SER A 41 -12.39 18.18 0.67
C SER A 41 -13.05 17.87 -0.68
N ASN A 42 -12.39 17.14 -1.58
CA ASN A 42 -12.94 16.82 -2.89
C ASN A 42 -12.49 15.45 -3.42
N VAL A 43 -13.21 14.94 -4.41
CA VAL A 43 -12.99 13.63 -5.04
C VAL A 43 -11.60 13.52 -5.67
N ALA A 44 -11.11 14.58 -6.31
CA ALA A 44 -9.82 14.58 -7.00
C ALA A 44 -8.63 14.45 -6.02
N ASP A 45 -8.76 15.00 -4.82
CA ASP A 45 -7.77 14.84 -3.76
C ASP A 45 -7.77 13.43 -3.21
N ILE A 46 -8.95 12.86 -2.93
CA ILE A 46 -9.07 11.48 -2.46
C ILE A 46 -8.50 10.51 -3.51
N SER A 47 -8.82 10.69 -4.79
CA SER A 47 -8.31 9.84 -5.86
C SER A 47 -6.81 9.97 -6.04
N ARG A 48 -6.22 11.14 -5.76
CA ARG A 48 -4.77 11.33 -5.77
C ARG A 48 -4.09 10.60 -4.62
N ILE A 49 -4.65 10.68 -3.41
CA ILE A 49 -4.16 9.95 -2.24
C ILE A 49 -4.15 8.45 -2.55
N ILE A 50 -5.29 7.91 -2.99
CA ILE A 50 -5.41 6.48 -3.34
C ILE A 50 -4.47 6.12 -4.49
N GLY A 51 -4.47 6.93 -5.56
CA GLY A 51 -3.81 6.61 -6.81
C GLY A 51 -2.28 6.66 -6.78
N ASN A 52 -1.71 7.40 -5.82
CA ASN A 52 -0.26 7.54 -5.60
C ASN A 52 0.25 6.76 -4.38
N ALA A 53 -0.64 6.23 -3.54
CA ALA A 53 -0.22 5.47 -2.37
C ALA A 53 0.53 4.20 -2.75
N VAL A 54 1.44 3.78 -1.86
CA VAL A 54 1.93 2.40 -1.84
C VAL A 54 0.82 1.53 -1.23
N PRO A 55 0.45 0.39 -1.84
CA PRO A 55 -0.56 -0.50 -1.27
C PRO A 55 -0.20 -0.90 0.17
N PRO A 56 -1.10 -0.74 1.17
CA PRO A 56 -0.80 -1.08 2.55
C PRO A 56 -0.35 -2.53 2.75
N GLU A 57 -0.91 -3.49 2.00
CA GLU A 57 -0.50 -4.89 2.09
C GLU A 57 0.94 -5.11 1.59
N LEU A 58 1.37 -4.39 0.55
CA LEU A 58 2.75 -4.42 0.08
C LEU A 58 3.69 -3.84 1.13
N ALA A 59 3.34 -2.67 1.69
CA ALA A 59 4.12 -2.03 2.75
C ALA A 59 4.27 -2.94 3.98
N ARG A 60 3.19 -3.62 4.38
CA ARG A 60 3.19 -4.58 5.50
C ARG A 60 4.15 -5.74 5.27
N ARG A 61 4.14 -6.33 4.07
CA ARG A 61 5.03 -7.46 3.72
C ARG A 61 6.49 -7.05 3.71
N ILE A 62 6.81 -5.90 3.12
CA ILE A 62 8.18 -5.37 3.12
C ILE A 62 8.64 -5.08 4.55
N GLY A 63 7.79 -4.41 5.36
CA GLY A 63 8.10 -4.14 6.76
C GLY A 63 8.38 -5.41 7.57
N LYS A 64 7.57 -6.47 7.37
CA LYS A 64 7.81 -7.77 7.99
C LYS A 64 9.17 -8.36 7.59
N ALA A 65 9.50 -8.37 6.30
CA ALA A 65 10.77 -8.91 5.82
C ALA A 65 11.98 -8.15 6.39
N VAL A 66 11.88 -6.82 6.52
CA VAL A 66 12.94 -5.99 7.14
C VAL A 66 13.11 -6.32 8.62
N LEU A 67 12.01 -6.50 9.36
CA LEU A 67 12.06 -6.89 10.78
C LEU A 67 12.71 -8.27 10.96
N GLU A 68 12.36 -9.23 10.12
CA GLU A 68 12.96 -10.57 10.15
C GLU A 68 14.47 -10.51 9.85
N ALA A 69 14.87 -9.81 8.78
CA ALA A 69 16.27 -9.67 8.40
C ALA A 69 17.10 -8.96 9.49
N THR A 70 16.54 -7.93 10.13
CA THR A 70 17.24 -7.20 11.22
C THR A 70 17.35 -8.03 12.50
N ALA A 71 16.34 -8.84 12.83
CA ALA A 71 16.39 -9.78 13.95
C ALA A 71 17.46 -10.86 13.73
N GLU A 72 17.54 -11.44 12.54
CA GLU A 72 18.59 -12.40 12.18
C GLU A 72 19.99 -11.79 12.26
N ASN A 73 20.17 -10.56 11.75
CA ASN A 73 21.45 -9.87 11.81
C ASN A 73 21.88 -9.59 13.25
N LYS A 74 20.96 -9.22 14.13
CA LYS A 74 21.24 -9.01 15.56
C LYS A 74 21.68 -10.31 16.25
N ALA A 75 21.02 -11.43 15.95
CA ALA A 75 21.39 -12.74 16.48
C ALA A 75 22.79 -13.18 16.01
N LYS A 76 23.11 -13.00 14.72
CA LYS A 76 24.42 -13.30 14.15
C LYS A 76 25.52 -12.42 14.77
N HIS A 77 25.27 -11.12 14.92
CA HIS A 77 26.25 -10.20 15.50
C HIS A 77 26.51 -10.49 17.00
N PHE A 78 25.47 -10.85 17.75
CA PHE A 78 25.62 -11.28 19.16
C PHE A 78 26.39 -12.59 19.29
N ALA A 79 26.17 -13.55 18.38
CA ALA A 79 26.92 -14.80 18.35
C ALA A 79 28.41 -14.56 18.05
N VAL A 80 28.75 -13.73 17.06
CA VAL A 80 30.15 -13.40 16.72
C VAL A 80 30.86 -12.69 17.89
N GLY A 81 30.21 -11.69 18.51
CA GLY A 81 30.78 -10.99 19.67
C GLY A 81 30.99 -11.85 20.93
N LEU A 82 30.34 -13.01 21.02
CA LEU A 82 30.57 -14.00 22.09
C LEU A 82 31.79 -14.90 21.82
N PHE A 83 32.19 -15.09 20.56
CA PHE A 83 33.33 -15.91 20.18
C PHE A 83 34.65 -15.13 20.09
N ASP A 84 34.60 -13.82 19.83
CA ASP A 84 35.80 -12.96 19.76
C ASP A 84 36.36 -12.52 21.14
N GLY A 85 35.70 -12.92 22.23
CA GLY A 85 36.06 -12.60 23.62
C GLY A 85 36.68 -13.76 24.43
N LEU A 86 37.03 -14.87 23.78
CA LEU A 86 37.72 -16.04 24.36
C LEU A 86 39.13 -16.21 23.78
#